data_AF-A0A3M9ZJ19-F1
#
_entry.id   AF-A0A3M9ZJ19-F1
#
_cell.length_a   1.000
_cell.length_b   1.000
_cell.length_c   1.000
_cell.angle_alpha   90.00
_cell.angle_beta   90.00
_cell.angle_gamma   90.00
#
_symmetry.space_group_name_H-M   'P 1'
#
loop_
_entity.id
_entity.type
_entity.pdbx_description
1 polymer ?
#
loop_
_entity_poly.entity_id
_entity_poly.type
_entity_poly.pdbx_seq_one_letter_code
_entity_poly.pdbx_strand_id
1 'polypeptide(L)'
;MRRVMVDGMPKYSINTDTQTTVLCSQDLRGEPTDHMHTKEELSRAVELRGMHCDAASADHSSYALEDGTRITIGIGQVDVSRTTLHDRRGDRICMLGRVPLIHVTPAP
;
A
#
# COMPACT_ATOMS: atom_id res chain seq x y z
N MET A 1 8.01 -14.86 -9.50
CA MET A 1 8.72 -13.60 -9.72
C MET A 1 9.34 -13.64 -11.11
N ARG A 2 8.89 -12.81 -12.06
CA ARG A 2 9.38 -12.85 -13.45
C ARG A 2 10.42 -11.74 -13.61
N ARG A 3 11.67 -12.11 -13.90
CA ARG A 3 12.77 -11.17 -14.15
C ARG A 3 12.55 -10.53 -15.53
N VAL A 4 12.31 -9.23 -15.58
CA VAL A 4 12.24 -8.47 -16.83
C VAL A 4 13.47 -7.57 -16.88
N MET A 5 14.26 -7.70 -17.93
CA MET A 5 15.42 -6.85 -18.19
C MET A 5 14.95 -5.67 -19.05
N VAL A 6 15.23 -4.44 -18.63
CA VAL A 6 15.05 -3.22 -19.45
C VAL A 6 16.38 -2.46 -19.40
N ASP A 7 16.98 -2.21 -20.57
CA ASP A 7 18.26 -1.50 -20.72
C ASP A 7 19.42 -2.09 -19.88
N GLY A 8 19.48 -3.42 -19.76
CA GLY A 8 20.51 -4.11 -18.97
C GLY A 8 20.31 -4.04 -17.45
N MET A 9 19.30 -3.30 -16.96
CA MET A 9 18.96 -3.23 -15.55
C MET A 9 17.78 -4.16 -15.20
N PRO A 10 17.85 -4.89 -14.07
CA PRO A 10 16.74 -5.69 -13.60
C PRO A 10 15.59 -4.76 -13.18
N LYS A 11 14.44 -4.88 -13.86
CA LYS A 11 13.22 -4.14 -13.52
C LYS A 11 12.32 -5.03 -12.67
N TYR A 12 12.03 -4.60 -11.44
CA TYR A 12 11.12 -5.28 -10.53
C TYR A 12 9.76 -4.58 -10.56
N SER A 13 8.70 -5.28 -10.97
CA SER A 13 7.32 -4.78 -10.85
C SER A 13 6.66 -5.40 -9.63
N ILE A 14 6.33 -4.59 -8.64
CA ILE A 14 5.48 -4.98 -7.52
C ILE A 14 4.12 -4.35 -7.79
N ASN A 15 3.12 -5.17 -8.10
CA ASN A 15 1.73 -4.74 -8.09
C ASN A 15 1.26 -4.77 -6.64
N THR A 16 1.23 -3.62 -5.98
CA THR A 16 0.56 -3.47 -4.69
C THR A 16 -0.87 -3.01 -4.93
N ASP A 17 -1.81 -3.95 -5.01
CA ASP A 17 -3.20 -3.63 -4.75
C ASP A 17 -3.41 -3.77 -3.25
N THR A 18 -3.81 -2.71 -2.56
CA THR A 18 -4.20 -2.83 -1.16
C THR A 18 -5.35 -1.89 -0.83
N GLN A 19 -6.50 -2.50 -0.52
CA GLN A 19 -7.63 -1.87 0.16
C GLN A 19 -7.43 -2.12 1.66
N THR A 20 -7.56 -1.11 2.51
CA THR A 20 -7.48 -1.29 3.97
C THR A 20 -8.56 -0.47 4.64
N THR A 21 -9.46 -1.16 5.33
CA THR A 21 -10.55 -0.57 6.12
C THR A 21 -9.99 -0.10 7.46
N VAL A 22 -10.24 1.17 7.82
CA VAL A 22 -9.91 1.71 9.14
C VAL A 22 -11.17 1.61 10.01
N LEU A 23 -11.07 0.95 11.17
CA LEU A 23 -12.18 0.86 12.11
C LEU A 23 -12.37 2.22 12.80
N CYS A 24 -13.53 2.84 12.63
CA CYS A 24 -13.91 4.03 13.39
C CYS A 24 -14.55 3.62 14.72
N SER A 25 -14.49 4.49 15.74
CA SER A 25 -15.36 4.37 16.92
C SER A 25 -16.82 4.27 16.45
N GLN A 26 -17.67 3.51 17.13
CA GLN A 26 -19.06 3.29 16.70
C GLN A 26 -19.83 4.61 16.51
N ASP A 27 -19.52 5.62 17.31
CA ASP A 27 -20.13 6.96 17.26
C ASP A 27 -19.71 7.79 16.03
N LEU A 28 -18.71 7.33 15.29
CA LEU A 28 -18.17 8.00 14.09
C LEU A 28 -18.53 7.26 12.80
N ARG A 29 -19.39 6.24 12.87
CA ARG A 29 -19.85 5.50 11.70
C ARG A 29 -20.88 6.31 10.92
N GLY A 30 -20.72 6.30 9.60
CA GLY A 30 -21.72 6.83 8.68
C GLY A 30 -22.76 5.77 8.31
N GLU A 31 -23.56 6.10 7.30
CA GLU A 31 -24.54 5.16 6.74
C GLU A 31 -23.81 3.96 6.10
N PRO A 32 -24.11 2.71 6.52
CA PRO A 32 -23.57 1.53 5.88
C PRO A 32 -24.00 1.41 4.42
N THR A 33 -23.11 0.91 3.57
CA THR A 33 -23.43 0.65 2.16
C THR A 33 -22.95 -0.73 1.73
N ASP A 34 -23.79 -1.43 0.97
CA ASP A 34 -23.44 -2.72 0.35
C ASP A 34 -22.72 -2.54 -1.00
N HIS A 35 -22.56 -1.31 -1.48
CA HIS A 35 -21.88 -1.01 -2.73
C HIS A 35 -20.37 -1.16 -2.60
N MET A 36 -19.77 -2.00 -3.45
CA MET A 36 -18.33 -2.14 -3.51
C MET A 36 -17.75 -1.02 -4.38
N HIS A 37 -17.05 -0.08 -3.76
CA HIS A 37 -16.49 1.08 -4.45
C HIS A 37 -15.29 0.74 -5.32
N THR A 38 -15.26 1.30 -6.54
CA THR A 38 -14.08 1.19 -7.42
C THR A 38 -12.95 2.11 -6.97
N LYS A 39 -11.73 1.89 -7.46
CA LYS A 39 -10.58 2.76 -7.19
C LYS A 39 -10.84 4.20 -7.65
N GLU A 40 -11.50 4.38 -8.79
CA GLU A 40 -11.84 5.68 -9.37
C GLU A 40 -12.89 6.41 -8.51
N GLU A 41 -13.87 5.68 -7.97
CA GLU A 41 -14.85 6.22 -7.03
C GLU A 41 -14.18 6.68 -5.74
N LEU A 42 -13.34 5.84 -5.15
CA LEU A 42 -12.58 6.18 -3.93
C LEU A 42 -11.68 7.40 -4.16
N SER A 43 -11.00 7.46 -5.30
CA SER A 43 -10.09 8.56 -5.65
C SER A 43 -10.82 9.89 -5.80
N ARG A 44 -12.05 9.88 -6.33
CA ARG A 44 -12.92 11.07 -6.45
C ARG A 44 -13.52 11.49 -5.10
N ALA A 45 -13.68 10.54 -4.18
CA ALA A 45 -14.27 10.77 -2.87
C ALA A 45 -13.25 11.21 -1.81
N VAL A 46 -11.98 11.40 -2.13
CA VAL A 46 -10.96 11.84 -1.16
C VAL A 46 -11.28 13.24 -0.64
N GLU A 47 -11.54 13.36 0.66
CA GLU A 47 -11.76 14.64 1.35
C GLU A 47 -10.52 15.15 2.09
N LEU A 48 -9.61 14.26 2.48
CA LEU A 48 -8.37 14.62 3.18
C LEU A 48 -7.22 13.76 2.66
N ARG A 49 -6.13 14.40 2.24
CA ARG A 49 -4.92 13.76 1.70
C ARG A 49 -3.77 13.85 2.68
N GLY A 50 -2.83 12.91 2.58
CA GLY A 50 -1.55 13.00 3.27
C GLY A 50 -1.67 13.02 4.79
N MET A 51 -2.64 12.27 5.34
CA MET A 51 -2.74 12.10 6.78
C MET A 51 -1.45 11.44 7.28
N HIS A 52 -0.88 12.03 8.33
CA HIS A 52 0.30 11.48 8.99
C HIS A 52 -0.01 10.08 9.50
N CYS A 53 0.88 9.14 9.20
CA CYS A 53 0.85 7.81 9.76
C CYS A 53 2.20 7.56 10.39
N ASP A 54 2.21 7.24 11.67
CA ASP A 54 3.36 6.59 12.26
C ASP A 54 3.43 5.21 11.62
N ALA A 55 4.40 5.01 10.72
CA ALA A 55 4.59 3.73 10.07
C ALA A 55 4.87 2.69 11.16
N ALA A 56 3.93 1.76 11.40
CA ALA A 56 4.25 0.54 12.12
C ALA A 56 5.38 -0.14 11.34
N SER A 57 6.42 -0.59 12.06
CA SER A 57 7.65 -1.17 11.51
C SER A 57 7.41 -1.94 10.22
N ALA A 58 8.03 -1.51 9.11
CA ALA A 58 7.86 -2.18 7.83
C ALA A 58 8.48 -3.58 7.89
N ASP A 59 7.63 -4.61 7.79
CA ASP A 59 8.10 -5.96 7.53
C ASP A 59 8.88 -5.98 6.21
N HIS A 60 10.10 -6.48 6.26
CA HIS A 60 10.96 -6.63 5.10
C HIS A 60 11.24 -8.11 4.85
N SER A 61 11.23 -8.48 3.58
CA SER A 61 11.70 -9.79 3.12
C SER A 61 13.08 -9.65 2.51
N SER A 62 14.02 -10.50 2.92
CA SER A 62 15.35 -10.56 2.32
C SER A 62 15.52 -11.85 1.52
N TYR A 63 16.11 -11.73 0.34
CA TYR A 63 16.39 -12.83 -0.59
C TYR A 63 17.89 -12.83 -0.88
N ALA A 64 18.53 -14.00 -0.74
CA ALA A 64 19.90 -14.21 -1.18
C ALA A 64 19.88 -14.88 -2.57
N LEU A 65 20.67 -14.35 -3.50
CA LEU A 65 20.89 -14.94 -4.82
C LEU A 65 22.11 -15.86 -4.80
N GLU A 66 22.21 -16.74 -5.79
CA GLU A 66 23.32 -17.70 -5.94
C GLU A 66 24.69 -17.01 -6.08
N ASP A 67 24.72 -15.82 -6.67
CA ASP A 67 25.93 -15.02 -6.85
C ASP A 67 26.39 -14.30 -5.58
N GLY A 68 25.65 -14.43 -4.47
CA GLY A 68 25.94 -13.75 -3.20
C GLY A 68 25.25 -12.39 -3.02
N THR A 69 24.56 -11.89 -4.05
CA THR A 69 23.77 -10.64 -3.97
C THR A 69 22.59 -10.83 -3.02
N ARG A 70 22.31 -9.81 -2.21
CA ARG A 70 21.13 -9.76 -1.34
C ARG A 70 20.15 -8.70 -1.83
N ILE A 71 18.88 -9.07 -1.93
CA ILE A 71 17.77 -8.16 -2.22
C ILE A 71 16.87 -8.08 -1.00
N THR A 72 16.69 -6.90 -0.43
CA THR A 72 15.72 -6.64 0.63
C THR A 72 14.57 -5.84 0.07
N ILE A 73 13.35 -6.34 0.26
CA ILE A 73 12.10 -5.73 -0.20
C ILE A 73 11.24 -5.43 1.03
N GLY A 74 10.96 -4.16 1.28
CA GLY A 74 9.98 -3.71 2.24
C GLY A 74 8.84 -2.95 1.56
N ILE A 75 7.76 -2.72 2.29
CA ILE A 75 6.69 -1.82 1.87
C ILE A 75 6.70 -0.62 2.81
N GLY A 76 7.02 0.56 2.28
CA GLY A 76 6.84 1.82 2.99
C GLY A 76 5.41 2.31 2.82
N GLN A 77 4.74 2.66 3.91
CA GLN A 77 3.50 3.42 3.85
C GLN A 77 3.85 4.90 3.71
N VAL A 78 3.32 5.56 2.68
CA VAL A 78 3.69 6.94 2.31
C VAL A 78 2.60 7.92 2.72
N ASP A 79 1.34 7.54 2.51
CA ASP A 79 0.22 8.41 2.81
C ASP A 79 -1.05 7.62 3.11
N VAL A 80 -1.90 8.24 3.93
CA VAL A 80 -3.28 7.83 4.13
C VAL A 80 -4.17 8.97 3.65
N SER A 81 -5.13 8.64 2.78
CA SER A 81 -6.13 9.59 2.29
C SER A 81 -7.52 9.12 2.74
N ARG A 82 -8.25 9.99 3.44
CA ARG A 82 -9.62 9.71 3.92
C ARG A 82 -10.63 10.05 2.83
N THR A 83 -11.60 9.16 2.62
CA THR A 83 -12.69 9.39 1.67
C THR A 83 -14.00 9.77 2.37
N THR A 84 -14.94 10.32 1.60
CA THR A 84 -16.32 10.57 2.02
C THR A 84 -17.19 9.31 2.02
N LEU A 85 -16.64 8.14 1.70
CA LEU A 85 -17.37 6.87 1.54
C LEU A 85 -17.23 5.98 2.78
N HIS A 86 -18.19 5.08 2.95
CA HIS A 86 -18.25 4.13 4.06
C HIS A 86 -18.32 2.70 3.54
N ASP A 87 -17.99 1.73 4.38
CA ASP A 87 -18.17 0.31 4.07
C ASP A 87 -19.54 -0.22 4.56
N ARG A 88 -19.76 -1.52 4.40
CA ARG A 88 -20.96 -2.23 4.87
C ARG A 88 -21.20 -2.18 6.39
N ARG A 89 -20.25 -1.66 7.16
CA ARG A 89 -20.34 -1.48 8.62
C ARG A 89 -20.53 -0.01 8.99
N GLY A 90 -20.57 0.88 8.00
CA GLY A 90 -20.56 2.33 8.22
C GLY A 90 -19.17 2.88 8.56
N ASP A 91 -18.10 2.06 8.49
CA ASP A 91 -16.74 2.51 8.76
C ASP A 91 -16.20 3.32 7.57
N ARG A 92 -15.46 4.40 7.83
CA ARG A 92 -14.88 5.25 6.78
C ARG A 92 -13.87 4.47 5.94
N ILE A 93 -13.98 4.57 4.62
CA ILE A 93 -12.97 3.99 3.72
C ILE A 93 -11.80 4.95 3.56
N CYS A 94 -10.59 4.46 3.80
CA CYS A 94 -9.35 5.18 3.55
C CYS A 94 -8.58 4.53 2.41
N MET A 95 -7.90 5.36 1.63
CA MET A 95 -6.91 4.93 0.65
C MET A 95 -5.53 4.99 1.28
N LEU A 96 -4.73 3.95 1.06
CA LEU A 96 -3.33 3.90 1.49
C LEU A 96 -2.44 4.00 0.26
N GLY A 97 -1.56 4.99 0.21
CA GLY A 97 -0.44 4.98 -0.70
C GLY A 97 0.74 4.24 -0.07
N ARG A 98 1.23 3.25 -0.80
CA ARG A 98 2.35 2.41 -0.41
C ARG A 98 3.39 2.43 -1.52
N VAL A 99 4.66 2.47 -1.14
CA VAL A 99 5.79 2.36 -2.08
C VAL A 99 6.64 1.16 -1.73
N PRO A 100 7.06 0.36 -2.71
CA PRO A 100 8.06 -0.65 -2.47
C PRO A 100 9.41 0.01 -2.16
N LEU A 101 10.05 -0.43 -1.10
CA LEU A 101 11.43 -0.07 -0.76
C LEU A 101 12.32 -1.24 -1.14
N ILE A 102 13.14 -1.07 -2.17
CA ILE A 102 14.04 -2.11 -2.67
C ILE A 102 15.47 -1.69 -2.36
N HIS A 103 16.18 -2.49 -1.58
CA HIS A 103 17.60 -2.35 -1.33
C HIS A 103 18.35 -3.54 -1.93
N VAL A 104 19.40 -3.27 -2.70
CA VAL A 104 20.25 -4.30 -3.31
C VAL A 104 21.65 -4.16 -2.73
N THR A 105 22.12 -5.21 -2.08
CA THR A 105 23.49 -5.34 -1.60
C THR A 105 24.22 -6.28 -2.54
N PRO A 106 25.20 -5.80 -3.34
CA PRO A 106 25.94 -6.65 -4.26
C PRO A 106 26.80 -7.68 -3.52
N ALA A 107 27.12 -8.77 -4.20
CA ALA A 107 28.09 -9.74 -3.71
C ALA A 107 29.47 -9.09 -3.50
N PRO A 108 30.24 -9.53 -2.49
CA PRO A 108 31.62 -9.08 -2.28
C PRO A 108 32.56 -9.47 -3.42
#